data_AF-A0A2I0A781-F1
#
_entry.id   AF-A0A2I0A781-F1
#
_cell.length_a   1.000
_cell.length_b   1.000
_cell.length_c   1.000
_cell.angle_alpha   90.00
_cell.angle_beta   90.00
_cell.angle_gamma   90.00
#
_symmetry.space_group_name_H-M   'P 1'
#
loop_
_entity.id
_entity.type
_entity.pdbx_description
1 polymer ?
#
loop_
_entity_poly.entity_id
_entity_poly.type
_entity_poly.pdbx_seq_one_letter_code
_entity_poly.pdbx_strand_id
1 'polypeptide(L)'
;MAFAGHLPLILLLLLVSAGTAFGLIGIPDAYYRERYQRMGEIALLLHNRDGYFGIPWLVFCRTMKASRTPMWALQTYYYLVVMATESDKITPKSYMIVVELTLRGYVFRSIEEYPTYVSEHKVICLKPRK
;
A
#
# COMPACT_ATOMS: atom_id res chain seq x y z
N MET A 1 16.52 -48.61 23.42
CA MET A 1 16.25 -47.27 24.00
C MET A 1 17.17 -46.28 23.28
N ALA A 2 16.80 -45.13 22.75
CA ALA A 2 15.53 -44.44 22.53
C ALA A 2 15.83 -43.35 21.47
N PHE A 3 15.38 -43.49 20.22
CA PHE A 3 15.47 -42.43 19.20
C PHE A 3 14.29 -42.56 18.23
N ALA A 4 13.06 -42.37 18.71
CA ALA A 4 11.89 -42.42 17.83
C ALA A 4 10.77 -41.44 18.23
N GLY A 5 11.06 -40.44 19.07
CA GLY A 5 10.04 -39.55 19.64
C GLY A 5 9.99 -38.13 19.04
N HIS A 6 11.01 -37.70 18.30
CA HIS A 6 11.12 -36.28 17.90
C HIS A 6 10.82 -36.01 16.42
N LEU A 7 10.73 -37.05 15.59
CA LEU A 7 10.40 -36.91 14.16
C LEU A 7 9.03 -36.24 13.92
N PRO A 8 7.93 -36.61 14.61
CA PRO A 8 6.63 -35.99 14.34
C PRO A 8 6.56 -34.54 14.85
N LEU A 9 7.31 -34.20 15.91
CA LEU A 9 7.36 -32.84 16.44
C LEU A 9 8.14 -31.89 15.52
N ILE A 10 9.23 -32.38 14.92
CA ILE A 10 10.01 -31.64 13.90
C ILE A 10 9.19 -31.48 12.62
N LEU A 11 8.40 -32.49 12.21
CA LEU A 11 7.51 -32.39 11.06
C LEU A 11 6.37 -31.38 11.30
N LEU A 12 5.83 -31.32 12.53
CA LEU A 12 4.82 -30.33 12.91
C LEU A 12 5.40 -28.91 12.93
N LEU A 13 6.62 -28.73 13.45
CA LEU A 13 7.34 -27.45 13.45
C LEU A 13 7.67 -26.97 12.01
N LEU A 14 8.01 -27.89 11.10
CA LEU A 14 8.21 -27.58 9.67
C LEU A 14 6.90 -27.19 8.96
N LEU A 15 5.77 -27.83 9.30
CA LEU A 15 4.46 -27.46 8.77
C LEU A 15 3.96 -26.10 9.31
N VAL A 16 4.26 -25.77 10.56
CA VAL A 16 3.89 -24.47 11.15
C VAL A 16 4.77 -23.33 10.61
N SER A 17 6.05 -23.58 10.34
CA SER A 17 6.98 -22.57 9.77
C SER A 17 6.79 -22.32 8.27
N ALA A 18 6.12 -23.23 7.54
CA ALA A 18 5.70 -22.97 6.16
C ALA A 18 4.56 -21.94 6.05
N GLY A 19 3.85 -21.65 7.16
CA GLY A 19 2.77 -20.66 7.20
C GLY A 19 3.23 -19.20 7.33
N THR A 20 4.49 -18.95 7.71
CA THR A 20 5.01 -17.60 7.98
C THR A 20 5.80 -16.98 6.83
N ALA A 21 5.88 -17.64 5.67
CA ALA A 21 6.61 -17.15 4.50
C ALA A 21 5.79 -16.24 3.56
N PHE A 22 4.54 -15.89 3.90
CA PHE A 22 3.63 -15.14 3.02
C PHE A 22 3.17 -13.79 3.63
N GLY A 23 4.12 -12.93 3.99
CA GLY A 23 3.81 -11.57 4.49
C GLY A 23 3.64 -10.51 3.40
N LEU A 24 4.13 -10.77 2.19
CA LEU A 24 4.04 -9.85 1.06
C LEU A 24 3.41 -10.62 -0.11
N ILE A 25 2.08 -10.61 -0.19
CA ILE A 25 1.42 -10.93 -1.45
C ILE A 25 1.80 -9.78 -2.40
N GLY A 26 2.78 -10.07 -3.25
CA GLY A 26 3.40 -9.12 -4.17
C GLY A 26 2.37 -8.41 -5.02
N ILE A 27 2.42 -7.07 -4.92
CA ILE A 27 2.02 -6.05 -5.89
C ILE A 27 1.12 -6.54 -7.06
N PRO A 28 -0.18 -6.82 -6.84
CA PRO A 28 -1.14 -6.81 -7.92
C PRO A 28 -1.14 -5.43 -8.61
N ASP A 29 -1.22 -5.44 -9.94
CA ASP A 29 -1.50 -4.23 -10.73
C ASP A 29 -2.82 -3.62 -10.23
N ALA A 30 -2.72 -2.52 -9.47
CA ALA A 30 -3.87 -1.82 -8.91
C ALA A 30 -4.49 -0.84 -9.92
N TYR A 31 -3.81 -0.66 -11.05
CA TYR A 31 -4.12 0.27 -12.12
C TYR A 31 -5.59 0.25 -12.58
N TYR A 32 -6.20 -0.94 -12.67
CA TYR A 32 -7.58 -1.13 -13.15
C TYR A 32 -8.60 -1.38 -12.04
N ARG A 33 -8.18 -1.45 -10.77
CA ARG A 33 -9.10 -1.77 -9.67
C ARG A 33 -9.61 -0.51 -9.00
N GLU A 34 -10.88 -0.17 -9.24
CA GLU A 34 -11.55 1.02 -8.70
C GLU A 34 -11.40 1.14 -7.18
N ARG A 35 -11.49 0.02 -6.44
CA ARG A 35 -11.30 -0.01 -4.98
C ARG A 35 -9.97 0.62 -4.55
N TYR A 36 -8.87 0.31 -5.24
CA TYR A 36 -7.55 0.85 -4.90
C TYR A 36 -7.39 2.29 -5.37
N GLN A 37 -8.02 2.67 -6.49
CA GLN A 37 -8.06 4.07 -6.93
C GLN A 37 -8.73 4.96 -5.88
N ARG A 38 -9.93 4.58 -5.44
CA ARG A 38 -10.67 5.30 -4.40
C ARG A 38 -9.92 5.33 -3.07
N MET A 39 -9.24 4.24 -2.71
CA MET A 39 -8.43 4.21 -1.49
C MET A 39 -7.25 5.19 -1.55
N GLY A 40 -6.54 5.23 -2.67
CA GLY A 40 -5.44 6.18 -2.88
C GLY A 40 -5.92 7.63 -2.92
N GLU A 41 -7.05 7.90 -3.58
CA GLU A 41 -7.67 9.23 -3.63
C GLU A 41 -8.07 9.73 -2.24
N ILE A 42 -8.80 8.91 -1.46
CA ILE A 42 -9.21 9.26 -0.09
C ILE A 42 -7.98 9.49 0.79
N ALA A 43 -6.97 8.64 0.69
CA ALA A 43 -5.77 8.77 1.50
C ALA A 43 -5.01 10.08 1.19
N LEU A 44 -4.95 10.47 -0.08
CA LEU A 44 -4.36 11.75 -0.49
C LEU A 44 -5.20 12.96 -0.04
N LEU A 45 -6.53 12.85 -0.07
CA LEU A 45 -7.43 13.89 0.45
C LEU A 45 -7.25 14.09 1.97
N LEU A 46 -7.13 13.00 2.73
CA LEU A 46 -6.84 13.07 4.17
C LEU A 46 -5.48 13.74 4.42
N HIS A 47 -4.45 13.35 3.66
CA HIS A 47 -3.15 14.01 3.73
C HIS A 47 -3.23 15.52 3.49
N ASN A 48 -3.90 15.94 2.41
CA ASN A 48 -4.06 17.35 2.04
C ASN A 48 -4.86 18.14 3.08
N ARG A 49 -5.85 17.51 3.73
CA ARG A 49 -6.64 18.13 4.81
C ARG A 49 -5.82 18.36 6.07
N ASP A 50 -5.03 17.37 6.46
CA ASP A 50 -4.34 17.37 7.75
C ASP A 50 -3.00 18.12 7.69
N GLY A 51 -2.50 18.46 6.49
CA GLY A 51 -1.36 19.36 6.30
C GLY A 51 -0.05 18.81 6.83
N TYR A 52 0.26 17.54 6.52
CA TYR A 52 1.49 16.89 6.98
C TYR A 52 2.74 17.63 6.51
N PHE A 53 3.63 17.95 7.46
CA PHE A 53 4.86 18.73 7.23
C PHE A 53 5.76 18.07 6.16
N GLY A 54 6.16 18.85 5.15
CA GLY A 54 7.19 18.47 4.17
C GLY A 54 6.68 17.95 2.83
N ILE A 55 5.37 17.66 2.68
CA ILE A 55 4.78 17.28 1.39
C ILE A 55 3.72 18.32 1.01
N PRO A 56 3.84 18.95 -0.17
CA PRO A 56 2.92 20.00 -0.62
C PRO A 56 1.58 19.39 -1.06
N TRP A 57 0.59 20.25 -1.33
CA TRP A 57 -0.73 19.80 -1.80
C TRP A 57 -0.62 18.94 -3.06
N LEU A 58 -1.04 17.68 -2.95
CA LEU A 58 -0.95 16.70 -4.02
C LEU A 58 -2.29 16.54 -4.73
N VAL A 59 -2.23 16.44 -6.06
CA VAL A 59 -3.37 16.09 -6.93
C VAL A 59 -3.27 14.62 -7.29
N PHE A 60 -4.28 13.84 -6.91
CA PHE A 60 -4.35 12.42 -7.23
C PHE A 60 -4.37 12.19 -8.74
N CYS A 61 -3.49 11.33 -9.24
CA CYS A 61 -3.54 10.88 -10.62
C CYS A 61 -4.05 9.45 -10.70
N ARG A 62 -3.31 8.52 -10.09
CA ARG A 62 -3.64 7.10 -10.17
C ARG A 62 -2.90 6.25 -9.14
N THR A 63 -3.54 5.20 -8.65
CA THR A 63 -2.88 4.13 -7.90
C THR A 63 -2.31 3.10 -8.86
N MET A 64 -1.00 2.95 -8.89
CA MET A 64 -0.29 2.02 -9.78
C MET A 64 -0.27 0.61 -9.19
N LYS A 65 0.03 0.55 -7.90
CA LYS A 65 0.32 -0.69 -7.19
C LYS A 65 -0.35 -0.67 -5.83
N ALA A 66 -0.81 -1.83 -5.39
CA ALA A 66 -1.32 -2.01 -4.04
C ALA A 66 -0.82 -3.35 -3.51
N SER A 67 -0.21 -3.37 -2.34
CA SER A 67 0.05 -4.60 -1.60
C SER A 67 -0.70 -4.56 -0.29
N ARG A 68 -1.01 -5.73 0.27
CA ARG A 68 -1.59 -5.85 1.61
C ARG A 68 -0.71 -6.74 2.45
N THR A 69 -0.47 -6.32 3.67
CA THR A 69 0.21 -7.12 4.69
C THR A 69 -0.76 -7.30 5.85
N PRO A 70 -1.24 -8.53 6.09
CA PRO A 70 -1.97 -8.83 7.31
C PRO A 70 -0.98 -8.74 8.48
N MET A 71 -1.25 -7.86 9.44
CA MET A 71 -0.51 -7.78 10.69
C MET A 71 -1.43 -8.30 11.78
N TRP A 72 -1.27 -9.59 12.08
CA TRP A 72 -2.06 -10.31 13.09
C TRP A 72 -3.55 -10.39 12.68
N ALA A 73 -4.38 -11.12 13.42
CA ALA A 73 -5.74 -11.49 12.99
C ALA A 73 -6.72 -10.30 12.78
N LEU A 74 -6.35 -9.06 13.17
CA LEU A 74 -7.27 -7.92 13.26
C LEU A 74 -6.80 -6.64 12.56
N GLN A 75 -5.55 -6.56 12.09
CA GLN A 75 -5.03 -5.37 11.39
C GLN A 75 -4.50 -5.76 10.02
N THR A 76 -4.81 -4.94 9.02
CA THR A 76 -4.28 -5.13 7.67
C THR A 76 -3.76 -3.79 7.17
N TYR A 77 -2.51 -3.76 6.77
CA TYR A 77 -1.90 -2.59 6.14
C TYR A 77 -1.99 -2.72 4.64
N TYR A 78 -2.39 -1.65 3.98
CA TYR A 78 -2.35 -1.47 2.53
C TYR A 78 -1.22 -0.52 2.20
N TYR A 79 -0.32 -0.97 1.34
CA TYR A 79 0.78 -0.18 0.79
C TYR A 79 0.42 0.16 -0.65
N LEU A 80 0.12 1.43 -0.91
CA LEU A 80 -0.30 1.91 -2.21
C LEU A 80 0.84 2.72 -2.82
N VAL A 81 1.21 2.43 -4.07
CA VAL A 81 2.05 3.35 -4.86
C VAL A 81 1.11 4.19 -5.70
N VAL A 82 1.03 5.47 -5.38
CA VAL A 82 0.15 6.45 -6.00
C VAL A 82 0.98 7.44 -6.77
N MET A 83 0.61 7.67 -8.03
CA MET A 83 1.10 8.81 -8.80
C MET A 83 0.24 10.03 -8.44
N ALA A 84 0.92 11.10 -8.05
CA ALA A 84 0.30 12.38 -7.77
C ALA A 84 1.18 13.51 -8.30
N THR A 85 0.55 14.65 -8.60
CA THR A 85 1.27 15.85 -9.05
C THR A 85 1.08 16.94 -8.02
N GLU A 86 2.16 17.63 -7.65
CA GLU A 86 2.05 18.83 -6.81
C GLU A 86 1.26 19.90 -7.57
N SER A 87 0.40 20.68 -6.88
CA SER A 87 -0.52 21.60 -7.55
C SER A 87 0.14 22.66 -8.45
N ASP A 88 1.41 22.97 -8.19
CA ASP A 88 2.26 23.92 -8.89
C ASP A 88 3.21 23.29 -9.91
N LYS A 89 3.25 21.95 -9.99
CA LYS A 89 4.11 21.19 -10.90
C LYS A 89 3.31 20.51 -12.01
N ILE A 90 4.02 20.15 -13.06
CA ILE A 90 3.47 19.44 -14.22
C ILE A 90 3.86 17.96 -14.17
N THR A 91 5.00 17.63 -13.58
CA THR A 91 5.54 16.28 -13.55
C THR A 91 4.96 15.48 -12.39
N PRO A 92 4.25 14.37 -12.67
CA PRO A 92 3.76 13.51 -11.61
C PRO A 92 4.92 12.76 -10.96
N LYS A 93 4.82 12.59 -9.65
CA LYS A 93 5.74 11.79 -8.83
C LYS A 93 5.01 10.61 -8.23
N SER A 94 5.77 9.57 -7.89
CA SER A 94 5.28 8.40 -7.16
C SER A 94 5.42 8.61 -5.65
N TYR A 95 4.37 8.27 -4.94
CA TYR A 95 4.29 8.32 -3.48
C TYR A 95 3.86 6.96 -2.97
N MET A 96 4.50 6.50 -1.90
CA MET A 96 4.05 5.35 -1.14
C MET A 96 3.14 5.83 -0.03
N ILE A 97 1.89 5.36 -0.05
CA ILE A 97 0.88 5.66 0.95
C ILE A 97 0.60 4.40 1.75
N VAL A 98 0.61 4.53 3.08
CA VAL A 98 0.25 3.45 3.99
C VAL A 98 -1.13 3.73 4.57
N VAL A 99 -2.04 2.78 4.36
CA VAL A 99 -3.42 2.82 4.89
C VAL A 99 -3.64 1.62 5.78
N GLU A 100 -4.05 1.84 7.02
CA GLU A 100 -4.44 0.77 7.93
C GLU A 100 -5.95 0.51 7.80
N LEU A 101 -6.31 -0.75 7.58
CA LEU A 101 -7.68 -1.21 7.71
C LEU A 101 -7.93 -1.65 9.15
N THR A 102 -8.85 -0.95 9.80
CA THR A 102 -9.37 -1.26 11.13
C THR A 102 -10.81 -1.75 11.05
N LEU A 103 -11.37 -2.27 12.14
CA LEU A 103 -12.79 -2.60 12.24
C LEU A 103 -13.73 -1.41 11.98
N ARG A 104 -13.23 -0.17 12.16
CA ARG A 104 -13.98 1.08 11.96
C ARG A 104 -13.79 1.68 10.56
N GLY A 105 -12.95 1.07 9.72
CA GLY A 105 -12.65 1.54 8.36
C GLY A 105 -11.17 1.83 8.11
N TYR A 106 -10.91 2.61 7.06
CA TYR A 106 -9.57 2.97 6.60
C TYR A 106 -8.98 4.15 7.37
N VAL A 107 -7.75 4.01 7.83
CA VAL A 107 -7.00 5.04 8.56
C VAL A 107 -5.73 5.37 7.79
N PHE A 108 -5.57 6.62 7.37
CA PHE A 108 -4.33 7.10 6.78
C PHE A 108 -3.20 7.05 7.84
N ARG A 109 -2.04 6.50 7.47
CA ARG A 109 -0.88 6.39 8.38
C ARG A 109 0.29 7.24 7.95
N SER A 110 0.69 7.14 6.69
CA SER A 110 1.81 7.91 6.17
C SER A 110 1.77 8.04 4.65
N ILE A 111 2.51 9.02 4.16
CA ILE A 111 2.83 9.23 2.75
C ILE A 111 4.27 9.67 2.64
N GLU A 112 5.00 9.06 1.72
CA GLU A 112 6.42 9.35 1.46
C GLU A 112 6.67 9.33 -0.05
N GLU A 113 7.59 10.16 -0.55
CA GLU A 113 8.02 10.08 -1.95
C GLU A 113 8.71 8.73 -2.18
N TYR A 114 8.27 8.00 -3.19
CA TYR A 114 8.75 6.64 -3.45
C TYR A 114 9.59 6.63 -4.73
N PRO A 115 10.88 6.26 -4.67
CA PRO A 115 11.76 6.29 -5.84
C PRO A 115 11.46 5.08 -6.75
N THR A 116 10.34 5.14 -7.48
CA THR A 116 10.05 4.19 -8.55
C THR A 116 9.83 4.94 -9.84
N TYR A 117 10.65 4.61 -10.84
CA TYR A 117 10.45 5.03 -12.21
C TYR A 117 9.18 4.39 -12.77
N VAL A 118 8.13 5.20 -12.92
CA VAL A 118 6.92 4.83 -13.63
C VAL A 118 6.93 5.62 -14.93
N SER A 119 6.96 4.93 -16.08
CA SER A 119 6.94 5.61 -17.39
C SER A 119 5.74 6.55 -17.49
N GLU A 120 6.03 7.85 -17.67
CA GLU A 120 5.09 8.97 -17.68
C GLU A 120 3.92 8.76 -18.65
N HIS A 121 4.17 8.04 -19.75
CA HIS A 121 3.19 7.72 -20.80
C HIS A 121 1.98 6.90 -20.33
N LYS A 122 2.00 6.35 -19.11
CA LYS A 122 0.90 5.53 -18.55
C LYS A 122 0.02 6.26 -17.53
N VAL A 123 0.33 7.51 -17.19
CA VAL A 123 -0.29 8.22 -16.06
C VAL A 123 -1.00 9.48 -16.55
N ILE A 124 -2.32 9.41 -16.65
CA ILE A 124 -3.16 10.58 -16.90
C ILE A 124 -3.61 11.12 -15.55
N CYS A 125 -3.09 12.29 -15.17
CA CYS A 125 -3.58 13.02 -14.00
C CYS A 125 -4.89 13.70 -14.37
N LEU A 126 -6.00 13.22 -13.81
CA LEU A 126 -7.29 13.91 -13.94
C LEU A 126 -7.19 15.21 -13.13
N LYS A 127 -7.05 16.34 -13.83
CA LYS A 127 -7.08 17.67 -13.21
C LYS A 127 -8.39 17.79 -12.41
N PRO A 128 -8.35 18.26 -11.14
CA PRO A 128 -9.58 18.41 -10.36
C PRO A 128 -10.51 19.37 -11.11
N ARG A 129 -11.77 18.97 -11.29
CA ARG A 129 -12.81 19.89 -11.75
C ARG A 129 -12.98 20.93 -10.64
N LYS A 130 -12.63 22.18 -10.97
CA LYS A 130 -12.96 23.35 -10.15
C LYS A 130 -14.47 23.48 -10.00
#